data_AF-A0A5M3MWH4-F1
#
_entry.id   AF-A0A5M3MWH4-F1
#
_cell.length_a   1.000
_cell.length_b   1.000
_cell.length_c   1.000
_cell.angle_alpha   90.00
_cell.angle_beta   90.00
_cell.angle_gamma   90.00
#
_symmetry.space_group_name_H-M   'P 1'
#
loop_
_entity.id
_entity.type
_entity.pdbx_description
1 polymer ?
#
loop_
_entity_poly.entity_id
_entity_poly.type
_entity_poly.pdbx_seq_one_letter_code
_entity_poly.pdbx_strand_id
1 'polypeptide(L)'
;MHSIYARINGLTALLSTCVMVLLGTIALSSLIYTADPKGELSINSIRVHPGKERRYPRRTREFAFVNFNVTADLTPLFNWNTKQLFLYLEAEYENVKGVKNDVVIWDRIVRRKEDAVINVQGKNKYKFKDLAKSFKDVPPAHYSLKYNVMPYVGVLTYGEAARTTEAIEFPEAQDTM
;
A
#
# COMPACT_ATOMS: atom_id res chain seq x y z
N MET A 1 -13.34 55.50 13.08
CA MET A 1 -12.65 54.22 13.36
C MET A 1 -13.08 53.12 12.38
N HIS A 2 -12.91 53.34 11.07
CA HIS A 2 -13.08 52.30 10.05
C HIS A 2 -12.00 52.54 8.98
N SER A 3 -10.80 51.98 9.18
CA SER A 3 -9.77 52.01 8.15
C SER A 3 -10.07 50.97 7.07
N ILE A 4 -9.58 51.20 5.85
CA ILE A 4 -9.67 50.23 4.74
C ILE A 4 -9.08 48.88 5.19
N TYR A 5 -8.00 48.90 5.97
CA TYR A 5 -7.39 47.71 6.57
C TYR A 5 -8.35 46.90 7.45
N ALA A 6 -9.16 47.56 8.29
CA ALA A 6 -10.14 46.87 9.14
C ALA A 6 -11.24 46.17 8.32
N ARG A 7 -11.65 46.77 7.19
CA ARG A 7 -12.66 46.18 6.28
C ARG A 7 -12.10 44.98 5.52
N ILE A 8 -10.87 45.09 5.01
CA ILE A 8 -10.19 43.98 4.34
C ILE A 8 -10.01 42.82 5.32
N ASN A 9 -9.56 43.09 6.55
CA ASN A 9 -9.37 42.05 7.57
C ASN A 9 -10.69 41.31 7.90
N GLY A 10 -11.80 42.04 8.03
CA GLY A 10 -13.12 41.42 8.24
C GLY A 10 -13.55 40.53 7.08
N LEU A 11 -13.33 40.98 5.83
CA LEU A 11 -13.64 40.19 4.64
C LEU A 11 -12.75 38.94 4.53
N THR A 12 -11.45 39.07 4.76
CA THR A 12 -10.52 37.94 4.69
C THR A 12 -10.81 36.92 5.79
N ALA A 13 -11.13 37.39 7.00
CA ALA A 13 -11.56 36.51 8.09
C ALA A 13 -12.83 35.72 7.73
N LEU A 14 -13.87 36.40 7.21
CA LEU A 14 -15.10 35.75 6.77
C LEU A 14 -14.85 34.72 5.67
N LEU A 15 -14.10 35.08 4.63
CA LEU A 15 -13.74 34.17 3.54
C LEU A 15 -12.96 32.95 4.07
N SER A 16 -12.04 33.16 5.01
CA SER A 16 -11.26 32.09 5.61
C SER A 16 -12.15 31.14 6.42
N THR A 17 -13.11 31.68 7.20
CA THR A 17 -14.09 30.87 7.93
C THR A 17 -14.98 30.07 6.97
N CYS A 18 -15.48 30.67 5.89
CA CYS A 18 -16.26 29.96 4.87
C CYS A 18 -15.46 28.82 4.24
N VAL A 19 -14.18 29.05 3.89
CA VAL A 19 -13.30 28.01 3.36
C VAL A 19 -13.07 26.91 4.40
N MET A 20 -12.79 27.23 5.66
CA MET A 20 -12.59 26.23 6.71
C MET A 20 -13.84 25.36 6.93
N VAL A 21 -15.03 25.96 6.92
CA VAL A 21 -16.29 25.22 7.01
C VAL A 21 -16.48 24.32 5.79
N LEU A 22 -16.23 24.82 4.57
CA LEU A 22 -16.31 24.03 3.36
C LEU A 22 -15.35 22.83 3.41
N LEU A 23 -14.08 23.06 3.76
CA LEU A 23 -13.06 22.02 3.92
C LEU A 23 -13.46 20.98 4.98
N GLY A 24 -14.02 21.43 6.10
CA GLY A 24 -14.55 20.54 7.15
C GLY A 24 -15.71 19.67 6.65
N THR A 25 -16.65 20.25 5.91
CA THR A 25 -17.78 19.49 5.33
C THR A 25 -17.32 18.49 4.26
N ILE A 26 -16.34 18.85 3.42
CA ILE A 26 -15.75 17.92 2.44
C ILE A 26 -15.07 16.76 3.15
N ALA A 27 -14.25 17.04 4.18
CA ALA A 27 -13.59 16.00 4.97
C ALA A 27 -14.61 15.07 5.63
N LEU A 28 -15.67 15.60 6.25
CA LEU A 28 -16.72 14.80 6.88
C LEU A 28 -17.51 13.97 5.86
N SER A 29 -17.85 14.56 4.71
CA SER A 29 -18.55 13.85 3.63
C SER A 29 -17.76 12.65 3.11
N SER A 30 -16.42 12.77 3.05
CA SER A 30 -15.56 11.68 2.59
C SER A 30 -15.44 10.53 3.59
N LEU A 31 -15.71 10.76 4.88
CA LEU A 31 -15.72 9.69 5.90
C LEU A 31 -17.00 8.85 5.86
N ILE A 32 -18.10 9.42 5.39
CA ILE A 32 -19.39 8.73 5.27
C ILE A 32 -19.43 7.89 3.99
N TYR A 33 -18.65 8.26 2.99
CA TYR A 33 -18.58 7.54 1.73
C TYR A 33 -17.92 6.17 1.92
N THR A 34 -18.69 5.11 1.70
CA THR A 34 -18.21 3.73 1.70
C THR A 34 -17.98 3.27 0.26
N ALA A 35 -16.82 2.69 0.02
CA ALA A 35 -16.44 2.14 -1.27
C ALA A 35 -16.14 0.66 -1.10
N ASP A 36 -16.57 -0.14 -2.07
CA ASP A 36 -16.33 -1.58 -2.14
C ASP A 36 -15.43 -1.87 -3.36
N PRO A 37 -14.10 -1.80 -3.22
CA PRO A 37 -13.20 -2.16 -4.30
C PRO A 37 -13.16 -3.68 -4.46
N LYS A 38 -13.16 -4.14 -5.71
CA LYS A 38 -13.06 -5.58 -6.02
C LYS A 38 -11.69 -5.89 -6.57
N GLY A 39 -11.02 -6.88 -5.99
CA GLY A 39 -9.72 -7.31 -6.45
C GLY A 39 -9.53 -8.81 -6.34
N GLU A 40 -8.70 -9.32 -7.23
CA GLU A 40 -8.18 -10.68 -7.24
C GLU A 40 -6.64 -10.59 -7.24
N LEU A 41 -6.04 -11.45 -6.43
CA LEU A 41 -4.61 -11.55 -6.24
C LEU A 41 -4.22 -13.01 -6.38
N SER A 42 -3.38 -13.32 -7.38
CA SER A 42 -2.78 -14.64 -7.54
C SER A 42 -1.26 -14.56 -7.48
N ILE A 43 -0.66 -15.48 -6.75
CA ILE A 43 0.80 -15.63 -6.71
C ILE A 43 1.16 -16.76 -7.65
N ASN A 44 1.97 -16.44 -8.66
CA ASN A 44 2.29 -17.38 -9.73
C ASN A 44 3.47 -18.28 -9.33
N SER A 45 4.50 -17.69 -8.71
CA SER A 45 5.68 -18.46 -8.28
C SER A 45 6.47 -17.68 -7.25
N ILE A 46 7.01 -18.39 -6.27
CA ILE A 46 8.00 -17.88 -5.32
C ILE A 46 9.32 -18.60 -5.59
N ARG A 47 10.44 -17.87 -5.51
CA ARG A 47 11.79 -18.46 -5.57
C ARG A 47 12.64 -17.83 -4.49
N VAL A 48 13.40 -18.65 -3.79
CA VAL A 48 14.33 -18.18 -2.75
C VAL A 48 15.75 -18.41 -3.24
N HIS A 49 16.58 -17.37 -3.22
CA HIS A 49 17.99 -17.46 -3.60
C HIS A 49 18.91 -16.86 -2.52
N PRO A 50 20.03 -17.52 -2.19
CA PRO A 50 21.05 -16.92 -1.36
C PRO A 50 21.76 -15.79 -2.11
N GLY A 51 21.97 -14.66 -1.43
CA GLY A 51 22.64 -13.50 -2.00
C GLY A 51 23.42 -12.70 -0.96
N LYS A 52 24.24 -11.77 -1.44
CA LYS A 52 25.04 -10.85 -0.61
C LYS A 52 24.56 -9.41 -0.79
N GLU A 53 24.46 -8.67 0.31
CA GLU A 53 24.16 -7.24 0.24
C GLU A 53 25.42 -6.43 -0.04
N ARG A 54 25.32 -5.40 -0.89
CA ARG A 54 26.45 -4.51 -1.20
C ARG A 54 27.05 -3.85 0.05
N ARG A 55 26.23 -3.58 1.07
CA ARG A 55 26.66 -2.98 2.35
C ARG A 55 27.31 -3.99 3.31
N TYR A 56 26.99 -5.28 3.18
CA TYR A 56 27.49 -6.36 4.04
C TYR A 56 27.92 -7.57 3.21
N PRO A 57 29.02 -7.46 2.42
CA PRO A 57 29.43 -8.49 1.48
C PRO A 57 29.85 -9.82 2.15
N ARG A 58 30.24 -9.77 3.43
CA ARG A 58 30.60 -10.96 4.22
C ARG A 58 29.39 -11.73 4.77
N ARG A 59 28.18 -11.21 4.63
CA ARG A 59 26.95 -11.85 5.14
C ARG A 59 26.11 -12.33 3.96
N THR A 60 25.97 -13.64 3.84
CA THR A 60 24.97 -14.27 2.96
C THR A 60 23.62 -14.25 3.66
N ARG A 61 22.57 -13.98 2.88
CA ARG A 61 21.17 -14.00 3.30
C ARG A 61 20.33 -14.51 2.15
N GLU A 62 19.24 -15.16 2.46
CA GLU A 62 18.25 -15.54 1.45
C GLU A 62 17.35 -14.36 1.09
N PHE A 63 16.99 -14.30 -0.20
CA PHE A 63 16.06 -13.35 -0.76
C PHE A 63 14.93 -14.10 -1.46
N ALA A 64 13.70 -13.77 -1.09
CA ALA A 64 12.52 -14.27 -1.77
C ALA A 64 12.18 -13.37 -2.98
N PHE A 65 11.89 -14.01 -4.10
CA PHE A 65 11.43 -13.40 -5.33
C PHE A 65 10.03 -13.91 -5.61
N VAL A 66 9.07 -13.00 -5.54
CA VAL A 66 7.65 -13.31 -5.69
C VAL A 66 7.19 -12.76 -7.03
N ASN A 67 6.69 -13.65 -7.88
CA ASN A 67 5.98 -13.29 -9.11
C ASN A 67 4.49 -13.35 -8.82
N PHE A 68 3.79 -12.25 -9.08
CA PHE A 68 2.37 -12.10 -8.77
C PHE A 68 1.61 -11.56 -9.98
N ASN A 69 0.31 -11.80 -9.98
CA ASN A 69 -0.66 -11.19 -10.86
C ASN A 69 -1.74 -10.53 -10.00
N VAL A 70 -1.96 -9.23 -10.23
CA VAL A 70 -2.93 -8.42 -9.52
C VAL A 70 -3.91 -7.86 -10.52
N THR A 71 -5.19 -8.14 -10.30
CA THR A 71 -6.31 -7.55 -11.04
C THR A 71 -7.28 -6.92 -10.05
N ALA A 72 -7.40 -5.60 -10.05
CA ALA A 72 -8.28 -4.91 -9.11
C ALA A 72 -8.94 -3.68 -9.73
N ASP A 73 -10.23 -3.50 -9.46
CA ASP A 73 -10.98 -2.29 -9.79
C ASP A 73 -11.07 -1.39 -8.55
N LEU A 74 -10.21 -0.38 -8.51
CA LEU A 74 -10.15 0.63 -7.45
C LEU A 74 -10.93 1.90 -7.82
N THR A 75 -11.63 1.91 -8.95
CA THR A 75 -12.44 3.04 -9.43
C THR A 75 -13.42 3.58 -8.38
N PRO A 76 -14.10 2.74 -7.56
CA PRO A 76 -15.03 3.23 -6.54
C PRO A 76 -14.36 4.07 -5.44
N LEU A 77 -13.05 3.95 -5.23
CA LEU A 77 -12.29 4.71 -4.23
C LEU A 77 -12.00 6.16 -4.65
N PHE A 78 -12.16 6.48 -5.94
CA PHE A 78 -12.00 7.84 -6.44
C PHE A 78 -13.31 8.62 -6.30
N ASN A 79 -13.38 9.46 -5.27
CA ASN A 79 -14.45 10.44 -5.07
C ASN A 79 -13.92 11.88 -5.26
N TRP A 80 -14.76 12.87 -5.00
CA TRP A 80 -14.42 14.30 -5.16
C TRP A 80 -13.27 14.79 -4.27
N ASN A 81 -12.95 14.09 -3.18
CA ASN A 81 -11.89 14.42 -2.25
C ASN A 81 -10.65 13.52 -2.41
N THR A 82 -10.68 12.47 -3.24
CA THR A 82 -9.53 11.57 -3.43
C THR A 82 -8.47 12.22 -4.30
N LYS A 83 -7.27 12.45 -3.74
CA LYS A 83 -6.12 12.99 -4.47
C LYS A 83 -5.34 11.90 -5.19
N GLN A 84 -5.04 10.81 -4.48
CA GLN A 84 -4.30 9.67 -4.99
C GLN A 84 -4.51 8.45 -4.10
N LEU A 85 -4.28 7.26 -4.66
CA LEU A 85 -4.23 6.00 -3.93
C LEU A 85 -2.79 5.52 -3.87
N PHE A 86 -2.35 5.09 -2.69
CA PHE A 86 -1.11 4.33 -2.53
C PHE A 86 -1.47 2.86 -2.38
N LEU A 87 -1.30 2.11 -3.47
CA LEU A 87 -1.54 0.68 -3.53
C LEU A 87 -0.25 -0.06 -3.23
N TYR A 88 -0.31 -1.10 -2.41
CA TYR A 88 0.85 -1.91 -2.10
C TYR A 88 0.48 -3.36 -1.86
N LEU A 89 1.39 -4.25 -2.24
CA LEU A 89 1.30 -5.68 -2.01
C LEU A 89 2.18 -6.02 -0.81
N GLU A 90 1.55 -6.62 0.19
CA GLU A 90 2.15 -7.00 1.45
C GLU A 90 2.21 -8.51 1.57
N ALA A 91 3.31 -9.01 2.13
CA ALA A 91 3.49 -10.40 2.53
C ALA A 91 3.46 -10.46 4.06
N GLU A 92 2.43 -11.11 4.59
CA GLU A 92 2.20 -11.37 6.01
C GLU A 92 2.67 -12.80 6.31
N TYR A 93 3.67 -12.94 7.16
CA TYR A 93 4.19 -14.25 7.57
C TYR A 93 4.74 -14.21 8.99
N GLU A 94 4.82 -15.38 9.61
CA GLU A 94 5.44 -15.54 10.92
C GLU A 94 6.84 -16.12 10.74
N ASN A 95 7.84 -15.55 11.42
CA ASN A 95 9.20 -16.11 11.41
C ASN A 95 9.26 -17.36 12.32
N VAL A 96 10.26 -18.22 12.15
CA VAL A 96 10.62 -19.35 13.04
C VAL A 96 10.64 -18.96 14.53
N LYS A 97 10.92 -17.68 14.84
CA LYS A 97 10.90 -17.14 16.21
C LYS A 97 9.52 -16.76 16.75
N GLY A 98 8.45 -16.98 16.00
CA GLY A 98 7.08 -16.61 16.37
C GLY A 98 6.78 -15.11 16.22
N VAL A 99 7.54 -14.39 15.39
CA VAL A 99 7.36 -12.95 15.17
C VAL A 99 6.60 -12.73 13.87
N LYS A 100 5.46 -12.03 13.94
CA LYS A 100 4.69 -11.61 12.77
C LYS A 100 5.41 -10.51 12.03
N ASN A 101 5.63 -10.71 10.73
CA ASN A 101 6.28 -9.76 9.85
C ASN A 101 5.34 -9.41 8.70
N ASP A 102 5.17 -8.11 8.51
CA ASP A 102 4.40 -7.53 7.42
C ASP A 102 5.39 -6.80 6.50
N VAL A 103 5.60 -7.36 5.30
CA VAL A 103 6.63 -6.88 4.37
C VAL A 103 6.02 -6.42 3.06
N VAL A 104 6.18 -5.14 2.75
CA VAL A 104 5.77 -4.59 1.46
C VAL A 104 6.75 -5.01 0.36
N ILE A 105 6.26 -5.77 -0.61
CA ILE A 105 7.06 -6.31 -1.72
C ILE A 105 6.90 -5.52 -3.02
N TRP A 106 5.78 -4.82 -3.19
CA TRP A 106 5.50 -3.99 -4.36
C TRP A 106 4.56 -2.84 -4.00
N ASP A 107 4.70 -1.71 -4.70
CA ASP A 107 3.87 -0.53 -4.53
C ASP A 107 3.61 0.17 -5.87
N ARG A 108 2.46 0.84 -5.96
CA ARG A 108 2.08 1.70 -7.07
C ARG A 108 1.23 2.85 -6.57
N ILE A 109 1.53 4.06 -7.05
CA ILE A 109 0.70 5.23 -6.82
C ILE A 109 -0.27 5.38 -8.00
N VAL A 110 -1.57 5.38 -7.72
CA VAL A 110 -2.63 5.65 -8.69
C VAL A 110 -3.11 7.07 -8.48
N ARG A 111 -2.94 7.94 -9.48
CA ARG A 111 -3.27 9.37 -9.36
C ARG A 111 -4.60 9.75 -9.98
N ARG A 112 -5.10 8.95 -10.93
CA ARG A 112 -6.28 9.27 -11.70
C ARG A 112 -7.24 8.09 -11.70
N LYS A 113 -8.52 8.40 -11.86
CA LYS A 113 -9.59 7.39 -11.86
C LYS A 113 -9.48 6.44 -13.05
N GLU A 114 -9.00 6.93 -14.20
CA GLU A 114 -8.82 6.11 -15.40
C GLU A 114 -7.73 5.05 -15.23
N ASP A 115 -6.75 5.32 -14.34
CA ASP A 115 -5.66 4.40 -14.01
C ASP A 115 -6.01 3.46 -12.84
N ALA A 116 -7.24 3.55 -12.31
CA ALA A 116 -7.68 2.81 -11.12
C ALA A 116 -8.04 1.35 -11.39
N VAL A 117 -8.18 0.97 -12.67
CA VAL A 117 -8.28 -0.43 -13.08
C VAL A 117 -6.87 -0.99 -13.21
N ILE A 118 -6.47 -1.80 -12.24
CA ILE A 118 -5.14 -2.37 -12.13
C ILE A 118 -5.15 -3.76 -12.75
N ASN A 119 -4.26 -3.97 -13.71
CA ASN A 119 -3.90 -5.29 -14.22
C ASN A 119 -2.38 -5.32 -14.35
N VAL A 120 -1.71 -5.94 -13.37
CA VAL A 120 -0.25 -5.96 -13.29
C VAL A 120 0.22 -7.38 -13.03
N GLN A 121 1.00 -7.89 -13.97
CA GLN A 121 1.83 -9.07 -13.78
C GLN A 121 3.26 -8.60 -13.52
N GLY A 122 3.77 -8.91 -12.33
CA GLY A 122 4.98 -8.27 -11.82
C GLY A 122 5.83 -9.19 -10.98
N LYS A 123 7.02 -8.68 -10.67
CA LYS A 123 7.94 -9.24 -9.68
C LYS A 123 8.04 -8.28 -8.51
N ASN A 124 8.45 -8.76 -7.34
CA ASN A 124 8.71 -7.90 -6.20
C ASN A 124 9.72 -6.79 -6.54
N LYS A 125 9.34 -5.55 -6.22
CA LYS A 125 10.16 -4.35 -6.41
C LYS A 125 11.18 -4.21 -5.28
N TYR A 126 10.77 -4.58 -4.07
CA TYR A 126 11.62 -4.54 -2.89
C TYR A 126 12.20 -5.91 -2.56
N LYS A 127 13.43 -5.89 -2.02
CA LYS A 127 14.13 -7.10 -1.59
C LYS A 127 13.39 -7.71 -0.41
N PHE A 128 12.76 -8.85 -0.64
CA PHE A 128 12.09 -9.59 0.41
C PHE A 128 13.13 -10.45 1.14
N LYS A 129 13.42 -10.08 2.39
CA LYS A 129 14.41 -10.76 3.25
C LYS A 129 13.86 -10.89 4.66
N ASP A 130 14.21 -11.98 5.31
CA ASP A 130 13.87 -12.19 6.72
C ASP A 130 15.01 -11.81 7.66
N LEU A 131 14.68 -11.44 8.90
CA LEU A 131 15.62 -11.18 9.98
C LEU A 131 16.43 -12.44 10.34
N ALA A 132 15.82 -13.62 10.22
CA ALA A 132 16.46 -14.92 10.45
C ALA A 132 17.52 -15.29 9.40
N LYS A 133 17.68 -14.50 8.33
CA LYS A 133 18.60 -14.69 7.18
C LYS A 133 18.26 -15.89 6.27
N SER A 134 17.36 -16.77 6.68
CA SER A 134 16.86 -17.91 5.91
C SER A 134 15.34 -17.96 6.00
N PHE A 135 14.71 -18.48 4.96
CA PHE A 135 13.28 -18.80 4.89
C PHE A 135 13.00 -20.28 5.18
N LYS A 136 14.02 -21.04 5.59
CA LYS A 136 13.85 -22.44 6.00
C LYS A 136 13.00 -22.52 7.26
N ASP A 137 12.05 -23.47 7.26
CA ASP A 137 11.09 -23.72 8.36
C ASP A 137 10.19 -22.51 8.70
N VAL A 138 10.09 -21.53 7.79
CA VAL A 138 9.19 -20.40 7.93
C VAL A 138 7.77 -20.83 7.53
N PRO A 139 6.76 -20.60 8.39
CA PRO A 139 5.36 -20.82 8.06
C PRO A 139 4.93 -20.19 6.71
N PRO A 140 3.91 -20.77 6.05
CA PRO A 140 3.36 -20.22 4.81
C PRO A 140 2.94 -18.75 4.98
N ALA A 141 3.16 -17.94 3.93
CA ALA A 141 2.83 -16.52 3.92
C ALA A 141 1.46 -16.25 3.28
N HIS A 142 0.74 -15.28 3.83
CA HIS A 142 -0.40 -14.67 3.16
C HIS A 142 0.04 -13.42 2.42
N TYR A 143 -0.48 -13.25 1.21
CA TYR A 143 -0.30 -12.02 0.44
C TYR A 143 -1.62 -11.25 0.42
N SER A 144 -1.54 -9.96 0.71
CA SER A 144 -2.67 -9.04 0.74
C SER A 144 -2.35 -7.78 -0.09
N LEU A 145 -3.29 -7.41 -0.94
CA LEU A 145 -3.25 -6.17 -1.70
C LEU A 145 -4.00 -5.11 -0.89
N LYS A 146 -3.24 -4.19 -0.29
CA LYS A 146 -3.78 -3.11 0.54
C LYS A 146 -3.63 -1.77 -0.15
N TYR A 147 -4.48 -0.83 0.22
CA TYR A 147 -4.44 0.51 -0.30
C TYR A 147 -4.61 1.54 0.80
N ASN A 148 -4.03 2.71 0.57
CA ASN A 148 -4.23 3.91 1.36
C ASN A 148 -4.83 5.00 0.48
N VAL A 149 -5.99 5.50 0.85
CA VAL A 149 -6.67 6.62 0.18
C VAL A 149 -6.14 7.92 0.77
N MET A 150 -5.49 8.72 -0.08
CA MET A 150 -4.99 10.03 0.31
C MET A 150 -5.99 11.10 -0.15
N PRO A 151 -6.73 11.74 0.77
CA PRO A 151 -7.62 12.82 0.39
C PRO A 151 -6.84 14.11 0.12
N TYR A 152 -7.47 15.08 -0.55
CA TYR A 152 -6.97 16.45 -0.60
C TYR A 152 -7.01 17.07 0.80
N VAL A 153 -8.10 16.83 1.54
CA VAL A 153 -8.34 17.39 2.87
C VAL A 153 -8.95 16.31 3.76
N GLY A 154 -8.40 16.11 4.97
CA GLY A 154 -8.89 15.13 5.93
C GLY A 154 -7.85 14.06 6.27
N VAL A 155 -8.33 12.90 6.72
CA VAL A 155 -7.52 11.81 7.26
C VAL A 155 -7.29 10.72 6.22
N LEU A 156 -6.12 10.08 6.28
CA LEU A 156 -5.78 8.90 5.48
C LEU A 156 -6.65 7.71 5.90
N THR A 157 -7.28 7.05 4.93
CA THR A 157 -8.03 5.81 5.17
C THR A 157 -7.34 4.63 4.53
N TYR A 158 -7.47 3.47 5.16
CA TYR A 158 -6.78 2.24 4.77
C TYR A 158 -7.82 1.17 4.48
N GLY A 159 -7.49 0.27 3.57
CA GLY A 159 -8.32 -0.87 3.26
C GLY A 159 -7.55 -1.98 2.56
N GLU A 160 -8.20 -3.11 2.42
CA GLU A 160 -7.71 -4.30 1.73
C GLU A 160 -8.60 -4.55 0.52
N ALA A 161 -7.98 -4.67 -0.67
CA ALA A 161 -8.69 -4.88 -1.92
C ALA A 161 -8.73 -6.35 -2.34
N ALA A 162 -7.73 -7.14 -1.94
CA ALA A 162 -7.67 -8.56 -2.23
C ALA A 162 -6.76 -9.28 -1.24
N ARG A 163 -7.08 -10.54 -0.95
CA ARG A 163 -6.24 -11.44 -0.16
C ARG A 163 -6.13 -12.78 -0.86
N THR A 164 -4.97 -13.40 -0.75
CA THR A 164 -4.80 -14.82 -1.08
C THR A 164 -5.62 -15.69 -0.11
N THR A 165 -6.40 -16.62 -0.66
CA THR A 165 -7.26 -17.53 0.14
C THR A 165 -6.42 -18.54 0.92
N GLU A 166 -5.37 -19.05 0.30
CA GLU A 166 -4.47 -20.04 0.88
C GLU A 166 -3.13 -19.38 1.22
N ALA A 167 -2.53 -19.86 2.30
CA ALA A 167 -1.19 -19.47 2.68
C ALA A 167 -0.19 -20.22 1.80
N ILE A 168 0.82 -19.51 1.29
CA ILE A 168 1.75 -20.05 0.29
C ILE A 168 3.12 -20.25 0.93
N GLU A 169 3.63 -21.47 0.81
CA GLU A 169 4.92 -21.87 1.36
C GLU A 169 6.09 -21.19 0.66
N PHE A 170 7.15 -20.92 1.43
CA PHE A 170 8.43 -20.51 0.87
C PHE A 170 9.19 -21.77 0.40
N PRO A 171 9.58 -21.85 -0.87
CA PRO A 171 10.38 -22.98 -1.34
C PRO A 171 11.79 -22.92 -0.73
N GLU A 172 12.45 -24.08 -0.67
CA GLU A 172 13.85 -24.16 -0.26
C GLU A 172 14.75 -23.28 -1.14
N ALA A 173 15.81 -22.75 -0.55
CA ALA A 173 16.76 -21.90 -1.23
C ALA A 173 17.43 -22.67 -2.38
N GLN A 174 17.22 -22.19 -3.60
CA GLN A 174 17.86 -22.74 -4.79
C GLN A 174 19.20 -22.05 -5.00
N ASP A 175 20.29 -22.82 -4.96
CA ASP A 175 21.60 -22.33 -5.37
C ASP A 175 21.57 -22.04 -6.88
N THR A 176 21.97 -20.83 -7.25
CA THR A 176 22.17 -20.48 -8.66
C THR A 176 23.36 -21.28 -9.18
N MET A 177 23.10 -22.27 -10.04
CA MET A 177 24.13 -22.83 -10.93
C MET A 177 24.74 -21.73 -11.81
#